data_AF-A0A9E4EJE8-F1
#
_entry.id   AF-A0A9E4EJE8-F1
#
_cell.length_a   1.000
_cell.length_b   1.000
_cell.length_c   1.000
_cell.angle_alpha   90.00
_cell.angle_beta   90.00
_cell.angle_gamma   90.00
#
_symmetry.space_group_name_H-M   'P 1'
#
loop_
_entity.id
_entity.type
_entity.pdbx_description
1 polymer ?
#
loop_
_entity_poly.entity_id
_entity_poly.type
_entity_poly.pdbx_seq_one_letter_code
_entity_poly.pdbx_strand_id
1 'polypeptide(L)'
;MIDKSLAEFLDGLFGTDSGWSVVGDHAANIYRREPRFTLDVDLLVALGSRSMEEAAAAFVERDWTVRAMDPEGWLLRVSHPEFGHMNVIASETSYQDEALMRARCVDLGDGLTAP
;
A
#
# COMPACT_ATOMS: atom_id res chain seq x y z
N MET A 1 -8.27 7.63 -0.93
CA MET A 1 -8.13 7.49 0.55
C MET A 1 -8.34 6.02 0.88
N ILE A 2 -7.56 5.43 1.79
CA ILE A 2 -7.77 4.03 2.19
C ILE A 2 -9.04 3.95 3.01
N ASP A 3 -10.01 3.19 2.53
CA ASP A 3 -11.22 2.85 3.27
C ASP A 3 -11.19 1.37 3.71
N LYS A 4 -12.26 0.91 4.35
CA LYS A 4 -12.37 -0.47 4.82
C LYS A 4 -12.28 -1.51 3.70
N SER A 5 -12.94 -1.26 2.57
CA SER A 5 -12.96 -2.19 1.43
C SER A 5 -11.55 -2.35 0.83
N LEU A 6 -10.82 -1.24 0.71
CA LEU A 6 -9.45 -1.24 0.23
C LEU A 6 -8.50 -1.90 1.24
N ALA A 7 -8.64 -1.64 2.54
CA ALA A 7 -7.85 -2.32 3.57
C ALA A 7 -8.07 -3.85 3.54
N GLU A 8 -9.32 -4.32 3.49
CA GLU A 8 -9.64 -5.76 3.40
C GLU A 8 -9.08 -6.41 2.12
N PHE A 9 -9.08 -5.67 1.00
CA PHE A 9 -8.43 -6.12 -0.23
C PHE A 9 -6.92 -6.28 -0.07
N LEU A 10 -6.25 -5.26 0.49
CA LEU A 10 -4.80 -5.27 0.70
C LEU A 10 -4.40 -6.36 1.71
N ASP A 11 -5.20 -6.59 2.74
CA ASP A 11 -5.02 -7.68 3.69
C ASP A 11 -5.15 -9.05 3.01
N GLY A 12 -6.15 -9.23 2.14
CA GLY A 12 -6.30 -10.46 1.37
C GLY A 12 -5.15 -10.69 0.38
N LEU A 13 -4.60 -9.62 -0.19
CA LEU A 13 -3.54 -9.68 -1.19
C LEU A 13 -2.15 -9.86 -0.55
N PHE A 14 -1.83 -9.12 0.50
CA PHE A 14 -0.49 -9.04 1.08
C PHE A 14 -0.39 -9.62 2.50
N GLY A 15 -1.51 -9.79 3.21
CA GLY A 15 -1.56 -10.35 4.58
C GLY A 15 -1.86 -9.28 5.65
N THR A 16 -2.49 -9.70 6.76
CA THR A 16 -3.14 -8.83 7.76
C THR A 16 -2.23 -8.20 8.81
N ASP A 17 -1.09 -8.81 9.13
CA ASP A 17 -0.32 -8.41 10.34
C ASP A 17 1.05 -7.77 10.04
N SER A 18 1.52 -7.85 8.79
CA SER A 18 2.82 -7.30 8.36
C SER A 18 3.01 -7.32 6.83
N GLY A 19 1.92 -7.50 6.08
CA GLY A 19 1.97 -7.69 4.64
C GLY A 19 2.18 -6.39 3.87
N TRP A 20 1.71 -5.28 4.43
CA TRP A 20 1.76 -3.97 3.82
C TRP A 20 1.76 -2.88 4.89
N SER A 21 2.23 -1.68 4.54
CA SER A 21 2.12 -0.48 5.37
C SER A 21 2.10 0.77 4.51
N VAL A 22 1.38 1.80 4.96
CA VAL A 22 1.41 3.11 4.32
C VAL A 22 2.73 3.82 4.64
N VAL A 23 3.41 4.31 3.60
CA VAL A 23 4.68 5.03 3.72
C VAL A 23 4.60 6.40 3.03
N GLY A 24 5.74 7.08 2.93
CA GLY A 24 5.85 8.36 2.23
C GLY A 24 5.13 9.52 2.93
N ASP A 25 4.68 10.47 2.13
CA ASP A 25 4.10 11.73 2.63
C ASP A 25 2.78 11.51 3.37
N HIS A 26 1.99 10.51 2.97
CA HIS A 26 0.74 10.19 3.66
C HIS A 26 0.99 9.71 5.09
N ALA A 27 1.95 8.80 5.28
CA ALA A 27 2.37 8.35 6.61
C ALA A 27 2.97 9.50 7.44
N ALA A 28 3.75 10.40 6.80
CA ALA A 28 4.33 11.55 7.48
C ALA A 28 3.26 12.54 7.98
N ASN A 29 2.20 12.77 7.21
CA ASN A 29 1.07 13.61 7.61
C ASN A 29 0.38 13.04 8.87
N ILE A 30 0.14 11.73 8.90
CA ILE A 30 -0.47 11.04 10.05
C ILE A 30 0.42 11.20 11.28
N TYR A 31 1.72 10.90 11.17
CA TYR A 31 2.64 10.93 12.29
C TYR A 31 2.87 12.35 12.84
N ARG A 32 3.05 13.33 11.96
CA ARG A 32 3.35 14.73 12.33
C ARG A 32 2.12 15.52 12.74
N ARG A 33 0.92 15.03 12.41
CA ARG A 33 -0.36 15.76 12.57
C ARG A 33 -0.35 17.12 11.85
N GLU A 34 0.39 17.19 10.76
CA GLU A 34 0.51 18.37 9.90
C GLU A 34 0.06 17.97 8.48
N PRO A 35 -1.22 18.19 8.12
CA PRO A 35 -1.71 17.77 6.82
C PRO A 35 -1.06 18.57 5.70
N ARG A 36 -0.39 17.87 4.79
CA ARG A 36 0.05 18.39 3.50
C ARG A 36 -0.72 17.70 2.38
N PHE A 37 -0.91 18.42 1.29
CA PHE A 37 -1.53 17.84 0.11
C PHE A 37 -0.62 16.74 -0.47
N THR A 38 -1.16 15.54 -0.68
CA THR A 38 -0.49 14.43 -1.36
C THR A 38 -1.36 14.00 -2.55
N LEU A 39 -0.72 13.60 -3.66
CA LEU A 39 -1.42 13.21 -4.89
C LEU A 39 -1.70 11.70 -4.96
N ASP A 40 -0.97 10.94 -4.17
CA ASP A 40 -0.93 9.49 -4.16
C ASP A 40 -0.76 8.94 -2.74
N VAL A 41 -0.90 7.62 -2.64
CA VAL A 41 -0.59 6.82 -1.46
C VAL A 41 0.53 5.85 -1.81
N ASP A 42 1.59 5.86 -1.02
CA ASP A 42 2.67 4.89 -1.14
C ASP A 42 2.43 3.72 -0.18
N LEU A 43 2.46 2.51 -0.70
CA LEU A 43 2.42 1.27 0.06
C LEU A 43 3.78 0.58 -0.03
N LEU A 44 4.37 0.26 1.11
CA LEU A 44 5.44 -0.74 1.18
C LEU A 44 4.79 -2.10 1.42
N VAL A 45 5.15 -3.12 0.64
CA VAL A 45 4.54 -4.46 0.72
C VAL A 45 5.58 -5.57 0.80
N ALA A 46 5.28 -6.58 1.62
CA ALA A 46 5.98 -7.87 1.60
C ALA A 46 5.30 -8.76 0.56
N LEU A 47 5.93 -8.94 -0.61
CA LEU A 47 5.38 -9.81 -1.65
C LEU A 47 5.37 -11.30 -1.24
N GLY A 48 6.28 -11.71 -0.36
CA GLY A 48 6.44 -13.11 0.03
C GLY A 48 6.83 -13.97 -1.18
N SER A 49 6.02 -14.98 -1.50
CA SER A 49 6.23 -15.81 -2.70
C SER A 49 5.58 -15.25 -3.97
N ARG A 50 4.89 -14.10 -3.88
CA ARG A 50 4.18 -13.51 -5.02
C ARG A 50 5.10 -12.66 -5.88
N SER A 51 4.71 -12.43 -7.13
CA SER A 51 5.35 -11.46 -8.02
C SER A 51 4.56 -10.14 -8.10
N MET A 52 5.20 -9.09 -8.62
CA MET A 52 4.53 -7.81 -8.86
C MET A 52 3.48 -7.91 -9.98
N GLU A 53 3.67 -8.82 -10.93
CA GLU A 53 2.68 -9.14 -11.97
C GLU A 53 1.42 -9.76 -11.38
N GLU A 54 1.56 -10.66 -10.39
CA GLU A 54 0.42 -11.25 -9.69
C GLU A 54 -0.32 -10.18 -8.88
N ALA A 55 0.39 -9.27 -8.21
CA ALA A 55 -0.22 -8.13 -7.54
C ALA A 55 -0.96 -7.23 -8.54
N ALA A 56 -0.34 -6.91 -9.67
CA ALA A 56 -0.95 -6.10 -10.72
C ALA A 56 -2.24 -6.72 -11.28
N ALA A 57 -2.25 -8.05 -11.50
CA ALA A 57 -3.44 -8.77 -11.92
C ALA A 57 -4.57 -8.66 -10.88
N ALA A 58 -4.26 -8.82 -9.59
CA ALA A 58 -5.24 -8.68 -8.51
C ALA A 58 -5.83 -7.27 -8.41
N PHE A 59 -5.02 -6.23 -8.67
CA PHE A 59 -5.50 -4.85 -8.77
C PHE A 59 -6.47 -4.68 -9.96
N VAL A 60 -6.12 -5.23 -11.12
CA VAL A 60 -6.99 -5.17 -12.32
C VAL A 60 -8.31 -5.90 -12.10
N GLU A 61 -8.30 -7.03 -11.42
CA GLU A 61 -9.53 -7.76 -11.02
C GLU A 61 -10.45 -6.96 -10.09
N ARG A 62 -9.92 -5.90 -9.45
CA ARG A 62 -10.64 -4.94 -8.61
C ARG A 62 -10.86 -3.60 -9.29
N ASP A 63 -10.92 -3.59 -10.62
CA ASP A 63 -11.19 -2.39 -11.44
C ASP A 63 -10.11 -1.28 -11.33
N TRP A 64 -8.91 -1.60 -10.84
CA TRP A 64 -7.78 -0.66 -10.90
C TRP A 64 -7.13 -0.69 -12.28
N THR A 65 -6.59 0.45 -12.68
CA THR A 65 -5.77 0.57 -13.89
C THR A 65 -4.29 0.55 -13.53
N VAL A 66 -3.53 -0.37 -14.11
CA VAL A 66 -2.06 -0.35 -14.05
C VAL A 66 -1.54 0.78 -14.94
N ARG A 67 -0.80 1.72 -14.34
CA ARG A 67 -0.27 2.91 -15.02
C ARG A 67 1.17 2.69 -15.45
N ALA A 68 1.95 2.04 -14.60
CA ALA A 68 3.33 1.64 -14.87
C ALA A 68 3.72 0.49 -13.95
N MET A 69 4.66 -0.32 -14.40
CA MET A 69 5.32 -1.34 -13.59
C MET A 69 6.80 -1.30 -13.94
N ASP A 70 7.65 -1.27 -12.92
CA ASP A 70 9.09 -1.29 -13.12
C ASP A 70 9.53 -2.67 -13.66
N PRO A 71 10.44 -2.74 -14.64
CA PRO A 71 10.90 -4.00 -15.21
C PRO A 71 11.59 -4.94 -14.21
N GLU A 72 12.17 -4.39 -13.14
CA GLU A 72 12.81 -5.16 -12.07
C GLU A 72 11.80 -5.63 -11.01
N GLY A 73 10.55 -5.22 -11.11
CA GLY A 73 9.45 -5.74 -10.29
C GLY A 73 9.31 -5.12 -8.90
N TRP A 74 10.01 -4.03 -8.60
CA TRP A 74 9.98 -3.40 -7.27
C TRP A 74 8.93 -2.30 -7.12
N LEU A 75 8.41 -1.74 -8.22
CA LEU A 75 7.42 -0.68 -8.21
C LEU A 75 6.25 -0.96 -9.16
N LEU A 76 5.04 -0.85 -8.64
CA LEU A 76 3.79 -0.88 -9.38
C LEU A 76 3.00 0.40 -9.11
N ARG A 77 2.63 1.11 -10.18
CA ARG A 77 1.79 2.31 -10.11
C ARG A 77 0.40 1.99 -10.60
N VAL A 78 -0.60 2.20 -9.76
CA VAL A 78 -2.01 1.93 -10.09
C VAL A 78 -2.88 3.17 -9.85
N SER A 79 -4.05 3.19 -10.47
CA SER A 79 -5.07 4.22 -10.23
C SER A 79 -6.47 3.64 -10.22
N HIS A 80 -7.31 4.15 -9.33
CA HIS A 80 -8.73 3.84 -9.25
C HIS A 80 -9.55 5.14 -9.29
N PRO A 81 -10.71 5.18 -9.98
CA PRO A 81 -11.55 6.37 -10.04
C PRO A 81 -11.98 6.91 -8.67
N GLU A 82 -12.23 6.02 -7.71
CA GLU A 82 -12.66 6.37 -6.36
C GLU A 82 -11.50 6.57 -5.37
N PHE A 83 -10.45 5.74 -5.45
CA PHE A 83 -9.39 5.74 -4.44
C PHE A 83 -8.20 6.63 -4.80
N GLY A 84 -8.08 7.06 -6.05
CA GLY A 84 -7.01 7.89 -6.56
C GLY A 84 -5.78 7.09 -7.03
N HIS A 85 -4.60 7.68 -6.89
CA HIS A 85 -3.33 7.08 -7.29
C HIS A 85 -2.65 6.35 -6.13
N MET A 86 -1.98 5.25 -6.44
CA MET A 86 -1.23 4.47 -5.47
C MET A 86 0.04 3.89 -6.08
N ASN A 87 1.12 3.94 -5.32
CA ASN A 87 2.37 3.27 -5.62
C ASN A 87 2.53 2.07 -4.68
N VAL A 88 2.72 0.88 -5.23
CA VAL A 88 2.98 -0.36 -4.51
C VAL A 88 4.46 -0.68 -4.67
N ILE A 89 5.19 -0.65 -3.56
CA ILE A 89 6.64 -0.77 -3.50
C ILE A 89 6.96 -2.09 -2.80
N ALA A 90 7.64 -3.01 -3.50
CA ALA A 90 8.11 -4.24 -2.89
C ALA A 90 9.18 -3.94 -1.84
N SER A 91 9.11 -4.63 -0.70
CA SER A 91 10.24 -4.73 0.22
C SER A 91 11.34 -5.56 -0.43
N GLU A 92 12.50 -4.96 -0.64
CA GLU A 92 13.67 -5.61 -1.26
C GLU A 92 14.83 -5.79 -0.29
N THR A 93 14.70 -5.23 0.93
CA THR A 93 15.77 -5.19 1.92
C THR A 93 15.27 -5.64 3.28
N SER A 94 16.15 -6.28 4.05
CA SER A 94 15.84 -6.66 5.43
C SER A 94 15.43 -5.47 6.31
N TYR A 95 15.93 -4.27 6.01
CA TYR A 95 15.51 -3.04 6.68
C TYR A 95 14.03 -2.71 6.43
N GLN A 96 13.56 -2.89 5.19
CA GLN A 96 12.16 -2.67 4.82
C GLN A 96 11.26 -3.76 5.43
N ASP A 97 11.71 -5.01 5.48
CA ASP A 97 11.00 -6.08 6.18
C ASP A 97 10.87 -5.76 7.68
N GLU A 98 11.95 -5.29 8.32
CA GLU A 98 11.91 -4.80 9.71
C GLU A 98 11.05 -3.56 9.90
N ALA A 99 10.91 -2.70 8.87
CA ALA A 99 10.00 -1.58 8.90
C ALA A 99 8.53 -2.06 8.90
N LEU A 100 8.19 -3.03 8.05
CA LEU A 100 6.87 -3.66 8.02
C LEU A 100 6.54 -4.35 9.35
N MET A 101 7.48 -5.08 9.95
CA MET A 101 7.28 -5.72 11.27
C MET A 101 7.08 -4.71 12.41
N ARG A 102 7.57 -3.47 12.26
CA ARG A 102 7.42 -2.39 13.26
C ARG A 102 6.29 -1.42 12.93
N ALA A 103 5.61 -1.64 11.81
CA ALA A 103 4.47 -0.85 11.39
C ALA A 103 3.43 -0.84 12.51
N ARG A 104 2.78 0.31 12.71
CA ARG A 104 1.80 0.48 13.78
C ARG A 104 0.45 0.67 13.13
N CYS A 105 -0.52 -0.16 13.50
CA CYS A 105 -1.90 0.11 13.14
C CYS A 105 -2.31 1.48 13.68
N VAL A 106 -2.66 2.39 12.78
CA VAL A 106 -3.24 3.69 13.12
C VAL A 106 -4.73 3.63 12.85
N ASP A 107 -5.51 4.14 13.80
CA ASP A 107 -6.95 4.39 13.61
C ASP A 107 -7.11 5.59 12.66
N LEU A 108 -7.71 5.33 11.51
CA LEU A 108 -8.01 6.32 10.48
C LEU A 108 -9.38 6.99 10.68
N GLY A 109 -10.15 6.57 11.69
CA GLY A 109 -11.53 6.98 11.94
C GLY A 109 -12.56 5.91 11.55
N ASP A 110 -13.78 6.01 12.08
CA ASP A 110 -14.92 5.11 11.78
C ASP A 110 -14.65 3.61 11.99
N GLY A 111 -13.71 3.27 12.88
CA GLY A 111 -13.30 1.90 13.18
C GLY A 111 -12.38 1.27 12.13
N LEU A 112 -11.79 2.09 11.25
CA LEU A 112 -10.81 1.65 10.26
C LEU A 112 -9.40 1.73 10.83
N THR A 113 -8.66 0.63 10.75
CA THR A 113 -7.23 0.58 11.08
C THR A 113 -6.41 0.23 9.85
N ALA A 114 -5.29 0.92 9.65
CA ALA A 114 -4.31 0.55 8.62
C ALA A 114 -2.90 0.45 9.25
N PRO A 115 -2.11 -0.58 8.88
CA PRO A 115 -0.71 -0.70 9.27
C PRO A 115 0.21 0.33 8.61
#